data_AF-A0A3D0HA04-F1
#
_entry.id   AF-A0A3D0HA04-F1
#
_cell.length_a   1.000
_cell.length_b   1.000
_cell.length_c   1.000
_cell.angle_alpha   90.00
_cell.angle_beta   90.00
_cell.angle_gamma   90.00
#
_symmetry.space_group_name_H-M   'P 1'
#
loop_
_entity.id
_entity.type
_entity.pdbx_description
1 polymer ?
#
loop_
_entity_poly.entity_id
_entity_poly.type
_entity_poly.pdbx_seq_one_letter_code
_entity_poly.pdbx_strand_id
1 'polypeptide(L)'
;MKNFGIASNFFFRDPSHCSQRNQLAEIAPRAIPVCITIKEDFMKKLVATLGLTLAAMSANATEVRLYGLVDLGISATRANGQTNVEMKSGMRNSSRFGLKGTEDLSNGYKIGFILESQFKADSGVLQTEGTLWERESSLIIDTPYGKITAGRIGYLKGVVGSTALLNSYRVNPFGGVMSNYVTGFKAYTTGTTWYVNNGIVYASPKFSNTEVFLQYSNGYNASNPDDSDTFNSNDRYYAAAVRYMNGPLFLQSIVDTTNLGNEKNKSTVNDKNSRDPISLGFQAAYDFGFIKPYFMIEGFKNSQLNKIGGSTGRSVAKVGGFDGVGGTLVVQWPMFGGKAKFGGGYLKAERAEEKTAADKFDVTRCGLSAGFDYNLSKTTHLYVDAGYFHQKEETLKATTKSHGSEFVMGMVHYF
;
A
#
# COMPACT_ATOMS: atom_id res chain seq x y z
N MET A 1 10.64 47.19 0.11
CA MET A 1 11.82 46.65 0.81
C MET A 1 12.23 45.35 0.12
N LYS A 2 13.47 45.33 -0.39
CA LYS A 2 14.30 44.20 -0.85
C LYS A 2 13.70 43.16 -1.83
N ASN A 3 14.00 43.38 -3.12
CA ASN A 3 14.27 42.33 -4.12
C ASN A 3 15.64 41.67 -3.84
N PHE A 4 15.77 40.38 -4.11
CA PHE A 4 17.04 39.76 -4.51
C PHE A 4 16.79 38.71 -5.59
N GLY A 5 17.28 38.99 -6.80
CA GLY A 5 17.48 38.02 -7.86
C GLY A 5 18.88 37.41 -7.77
N ILE A 6 19.08 36.28 -8.43
CA ILE A 6 20.40 35.71 -8.70
C ILE A 6 20.56 35.69 -10.23
N ALA A 7 21.45 36.54 -10.71
CA ALA A 7 21.91 36.57 -12.09
C ALA A 7 23.27 35.84 -12.15
N SER A 8 23.40 34.86 -13.04
CA SER A 8 24.67 34.23 -13.39
C SER A 8 25.16 34.82 -14.71
N ASN A 9 26.07 35.80 -14.62
CA ASN A 9 26.79 36.36 -15.77
C ASN A 9 28.05 35.53 -16.04
N PHE A 10 28.12 34.89 -17.21
CA PHE A 10 29.37 34.41 -17.79
C PHE A 10 29.91 35.49 -18.74
N PHE A 11 31.05 36.09 -18.41
CA PHE A 11 31.78 37.01 -19.29
C PHE A 11 32.81 36.23 -20.11
N PHE A 12 32.69 36.29 -21.44
CA PHE A 12 33.80 36.02 -22.36
C PHE A 12 34.55 37.33 -22.59
N ARG A 13 35.89 37.32 -22.45
CA ARG A 13 36.74 38.51 -22.70
C ARG A 13 37.63 38.24 -23.91
N ASP A 14 37.56 39.16 -24.87
CA ASP A 14 38.32 39.27 -26.11
C ASP A 14 39.74 39.84 -25.84
N PRO A 15 40.84 39.33 -26.45
CA PRO A 15 42.18 39.80 -26.17
C PRO A 15 42.66 40.80 -27.25
N SER A 16 42.57 42.09 -26.97
CA SER A 16 43.40 43.07 -27.68
C SER A 16 43.75 44.27 -26.80
N HIS A 17 45.06 44.56 -26.75
CA HIS A 17 45.72 45.76 -26.22
C HIS A 17 46.12 45.73 -24.73
N CYS A 18 47.41 45.51 -24.48
CA CYS A 18 48.08 46.17 -23.36
C CYS A 18 49.53 46.52 -23.73
N SER A 19 49.82 47.81 -23.66
CA SER A 19 51.07 48.50 -23.97
C SER A 19 52.04 48.48 -22.78
N GLN A 20 53.33 48.61 -23.10
CA GLN A 20 54.53 48.60 -22.26
C GLN A 20 54.52 49.52 -21.02
N ARG A 21 55.15 49.09 -19.91
CA ARG A 21 56.49 49.55 -19.45
C ARG A 21 56.90 49.04 -18.05
N ASN A 22 58.17 48.62 -17.99
CA ASN A 22 59.21 48.75 -16.95
C ASN A 22 59.13 48.14 -15.53
N GLN A 23 60.12 47.26 -15.33
CA GLN A 23 61.09 47.13 -14.21
C GLN A 23 60.60 46.65 -12.84
N LEU A 24 60.96 45.40 -12.48
CA LEU A 24 62.04 45.03 -11.54
C LEU A 24 62.08 43.49 -11.40
N ALA A 25 63.27 42.96 -11.10
CA ALA A 25 63.65 41.55 -11.23
C ALA A 25 63.23 40.66 -10.06
N GLU A 26 62.75 39.43 -10.35
CA GLU A 26 62.91 38.26 -9.47
C GLU A 26 62.66 36.94 -10.24
N ILE A 27 63.38 35.89 -9.85
CA ILE A 27 63.54 34.61 -10.58
C ILE A 27 62.49 33.58 -10.13
N ALA A 28 61.72 33.00 -11.05
CA ALA A 28 60.90 31.79 -10.83
C ALA A 28 60.53 31.08 -12.17
N PRO A 29 60.18 29.78 -12.18
CA PRO A 29 60.54 28.81 -13.25
C PRO A 29 59.68 28.88 -14.52
N ARG A 30 60.26 28.44 -15.65
CA ARG A 30 59.61 28.32 -16.96
C ARG A 30 58.39 27.37 -16.91
N ALA A 31 57.18 27.93 -16.99
CA ALA A 31 56.00 27.19 -17.43
C ALA A 31 55.97 27.17 -18.96
N ILE A 32 55.88 25.99 -19.57
CA ILE A 32 55.60 25.83 -21.01
C ILE A 32 54.08 25.85 -21.17
N PRO A 33 53.46 26.87 -21.80
CA PRO A 33 52.03 26.84 -22.07
C PRO A 33 51.77 25.88 -23.24
N VAL A 34 51.11 24.76 -22.96
CA VAL A 34 50.51 23.92 -24.01
C VAL A 34 49.18 24.56 -24.39
N CYS A 35 49.16 25.32 -25.50
CA CYS A 35 47.92 25.76 -26.13
C CYS A 35 47.27 24.59 -26.85
N ILE A 36 46.22 24.00 -26.26
CA ILE A 36 45.34 23.06 -26.97
C ILE A 36 44.32 23.89 -27.76
N THR A 37 44.55 24.04 -29.06
CA THR A 37 43.56 24.66 -29.96
C THR A 37 42.52 23.62 -30.33
N ILE A 38 41.37 23.62 -29.63
CA ILE A 38 40.21 22.82 -30.03
C ILE A 38 39.59 23.50 -31.25
N LYS A 39 39.67 22.87 -32.43
CA LYS A 39 39.06 23.39 -33.67
C LYS A 39 37.56 23.62 -33.45
N GLU A 40 37.05 24.80 -33.82
CA GLU A 40 35.61 25.14 -33.72
C GLU A 40 34.70 24.08 -34.35
N ASP A 41 35.15 23.41 -35.41
CA ASP A 41 34.39 22.35 -36.09
C ASP A 41 34.16 21.12 -35.21
N PHE A 42 35.03 20.84 -34.24
CA PHE A 42 34.85 19.75 -33.28
C PHE A 42 33.77 20.09 -32.25
N MET A 43 33.74 21.34 -31.77
CA MET A 43 32.67 21.83 -30.89
C MET A 43 31.31 21.89 -31.61
N LYS A 44 31.28 22.36 -32.87
CA LYS A 44 30.04 22.41 -33.68
C LYS A 44 29.48 21.01 -33.95
N LYS A 45 30.34 20.01 -34.21
CA LYS A 45 29.93 18.60 -34.37
C LYS A 45 29.48 17.96 -33.06
N LEU A 46 30.12 18.27 -31.93
CA LEU A 46 29.71 17.76 -30.62
C LEU A 46 28.35 18.32 -30.19
N VAL A 47 28.11 19.63 -30.40
CA VAL A 47 26.84 20.30 -30.10
C VAL A 47 25.72 19.83 -31.04
N ALA A 48 26.01 19.61 -32.32
CA ALA A 48 25.04 19.06 -33.26
C ALA A 48 24.67 17.60 -32.92
N THR A 49 25.64 16.77 -32.50
CA THR A 49 25.39 15.38 -32.12
C THR A 49 24.64 15.28 -30.79
N LEU A 50 24.94 16.15 -29.80
CA LEU A 50 24.15 16.27 -28.58
C LEU A 50 22.72 16.78 -28.86
N GLY A 51 22.56 17.76 -29.75
CA GLY A 51 21.27 18.31 -30.14
C GLY A 51 20.37 17.31 -30.86
N LEU A 52 20.94 16.43 -31.69
CA LEU A 52 20.22 15.33 -32.34
C LEU A 52 19.86 14.19 -31.39
N THR A 53 20.65 13.92 -30.34
CA THR A 53 20.24 12.97 -29.28
C THR A 53 19.16 13.55 -28.34
N LEU A 54 19.16 14.86 -28.11
CA LEU A 54 18.12 15.55 -27.32
C LEU A 54 16.80 15.71 -28.11
N ALA A 55 16.87 15.88 -29.42
CA ALA A 55 15.68 15.94 -30.29
C ALA A 55 15.08 14.55 -30.60
N ALA A 56 15.85 13.47 -30.47
CA ALA A 56 15.35 12.09 -30.55
C ALA A 56 14.69 11.60 -29.25
N MET A 57 14.83 12.34 -28.15
CA MET A 57 13.91 12.25 -27.02
C MET A 57 12.66 13.09 -27.32
N SER A 58 11.93 12.73 -28.39
CA SER A 58 10.52 13.05 -28.42
C SER A 58 9.89 12.26 -27.27
N ALA A 59 9.92 12.83 -26.07
CA ALA A 59 9.22 12.33 -24.91
C ALA A 59 7.78 12.11 -25.37
N ASN A 60 7.34 10.85 -25.33
CA ASN A 60 5.92 10.56 -25.54
C ASN A 60 5.18 11.39 -24.49
N ALA A 61 4.28 12.27 -24.94
CA ALA A 61 3.56 13.15 -24.04
C ALA A 61 2.96 12.33 -22.90
N THR A 62 3.35 12.63 -21.66
CA THR A 62 2.87 11.93 -20.46
C THR A 62 1.36 12.00 -20.42
N GLU A 63 0.68 10.87 -20.66
CA GLU A 63 -0.77 10.81 -20.55
C GLU A 63 -1.15 10.77 -19.07
N VAL A 64 -1.66 11.90 -18.56
CA VAL A 64 -2.21 11.97 -17.21
C VAL A 64 -3.68 11.56 -17.26
N ARG A 65 -4.02 10.49 -16.54
CA ARG A 65 -5.37 9.95 -16.45
C ARG A 65 -5.95 10.21 -15.06
N LEU A 66 -7.15 10.79 -15.03
CA LEU A 66 -8.03 10.69 -13.88
C LEU A 66 -8.66 9.30 -13.87
N TYR A 67 -8.77 8.68 -12.70
CA TYR A 67 -9.47 7.42 -12.52
C TYR A 67 -10.11 7.37 -11.14
N GLY A 68 -11.06 6.47 -10.95
CA GLY A 68 -11.63 6.25 -9.63
C GLY A 68 -12.78 5.26 -9.60
N LEU A 69 -13.45 5.24 -8.45
CA LEU A 69 -14.74 4.60 -8.28
C LEU A 69 -15.54 5.27 -7.17
N VAL A 70 -16.86 5.17 -7.30
CA VAL A 70 -17.82 5.48 -6.23
C VAL A 70 -18.53 4.21 -5.84
N ASP A 71 -18.53 3.89 -4.55
CA ASP A 71 -19.26 2.76 -3.98
C ASP A 71 -20.20 3.25 -2.87
N LEU A 72 -21.49 3.01 -3.06
CA LEU A 72 -22.55 3.29 -2.09
C LEU A 72 -23.43 2.07 -1.93
N GLY A 73 -23.77 1.77 -0.68
CA GLY A 73 -24.67 0.68 -0.34
C GLY A 73 -25.45 0.95 0.93
N ILE A 74 -26.45 0.12 1.17
CA ILE A 74 -27.19 0.07 2.43
C ILE A 74 -26.65 -1.13 3.22
N SER A 75 -26.32 -0.91 4.48
CA SER A 75 -25.97 -1.95 5.45
C SER A 75 -27.06 -2.06 6.50
N ALA A 76 -27.54 -3.28 6.74
CA ALA A 76 -28.34 -3.65 7.88
C ALA A 76 -27.49 -4.53 8.80
N THR A 77 -27.02 -3.97 9.89
CA THR A 77 -26.17 -4.64 10.88
C THR A 77 -27.00 -5.01 12.11
N ARG A 78 -26.90 -6.25 12.60
CA ARG A 78 -27.47 -6.67 13.89
C ARG A 78 -26.37 -7.17 14.81
N ALA A 79 -26.22 -6.56 15.98
CA ALA A 79 -25.23 -6.96 16.97
C ALA A 79 -25.74 -6.66 18.37
N ASN A 80 -25.44 -7.54 19.34
CA ASN A 80 -25.82 -7.37 20.76
C ASN A 80 -27.31 -7.01 20.97
N GLY A 81 -28.20 -7.60 20.16
CA GLY A 81 -29.65 -7.35 20.22
C GLY A 81 -30.14 -6.05 19.56
N GLN A 82 -29.25 -5.23 19.03
CA GLN A 82 -29.58 -3.98 18.33
C GLN A 82 -29.46 -4.15 16.82
N THR A 83 -30.35 -3.49 16.08
CA THR A 83 -30.31 -3.40 14.61
C THR A 83 -30.01 -1.96 14.21
N ASN A 84 -29.02 -1.78 13.34
CA ASN A 84 -28.70 -0.51 12.70
C ASN A 84 -28.87 -0.65 11.19
N VAL A 85 -29.57 0.29 10.56
CA VAL A 85 -29.70 0.36 9.10
C VAL A 85 -29.17 1.71 8.66
N GLU A 86 -28.16 1.70 7.80
CA GLU A 86 -27.46 2.90 7.38
C GLU A 86 -27.02 2.79 5.92
N MET A 87 -27.05 3.91 5.21
CA MET A 87 -26.29 4.05 3.97
C MET A 87 -24.82 4.22 4.34
N LYS A 88 -23.94 3.54 3.61
CA LYS A 88 -22.50 3.58 3.84
C LYS A 88 -21.73 3.66 2.53
N SER A 89 -20.69 4.49 2.54
CA SER A 89 -19.69 4.48 1.49
C SER A 89 -18.74 3.29 1.59
N GLY A 90 -18.27 2.84 0.44
CA GLY A 90 -17.08 2.01 0.35
C GLY A 90 -17.25 0.59 0.84
N MET A 91 -18.50 0.12 0.91
CA MET A 91 -18.82 -1.16 1.52
C MET A 91 -18.07 -2.31 0.84
N ARG A 92 -18.07 -2.40 -0.50
CA ARG A 92 -17.30 -3.40 -1.23
C ARG A 92 -15.88 -2.92 -1.57
N ASN A 93 -15.76 -1.69 -2.06
CA ASN A 93 -14.51 -1.05 -2.43
C ASN A 93 -14.52 0.39 -1.93
N SER A 94 -13.47 0.81 -1.25
CA SER A 94 -13.39 2.20 -0.79
C SER A 94 -13.48 3.23 -1.94
N SER A 95 -14.48 4.11 -1.88
CA SER A 95 -14.71 5.22 -2.82
C SER A 95 -13.48 6.12 -2.90
N ARG A 96 -13.00 6.36 -4.12
CA ARG A 96 -11.68 6.97 -4.35
C ARG A 96 -11.59 7.60 -5.73
N PHE A 97 -10.70 8.57 -5.85
CA PHE A 97 -10.26 9.10 -7.14
C PHE A 97 -8.74 9.28 -7.11
N GLY A 98 -8.13 9.31 -8.27
CA GLY A 98 -6.69 9.49 -8.38
C GLY A 98 -6.25 9.97 -9.75
N LEU A 99 -5.04 10.49 -9.78
CA LEU A 99 -4.31 10.85 -10.99
C LEU A 99 -3.17 9.86 -11.15
N LYS A 100 -2.96 9.38 -12.37
CA LYS A 100 -1.77 8.61 -12.71
C LYS A 100 -1.22 9.06 -14.04
N GLY A 101 0.10 9.06 -14.14
CA GLY A 101 0.81 9.37 -15.38
C GLY A 101 1.90 8.33 -15.62
N THR A 102 2.21 8.12 -16.90
CA THR A 102 3.35 7.29 -17.29
C THR A 102 4.01 7.91 -18.51
N GLU A 103 5.34 7.94 -18.49
CA GLU A 103 6.19 8.39 -19.58
C GLU A 103 7.06 7.20 -20.00
N ASP A 104 7.07 6.91 -21.30
CA ASP A 104 7.91 5.87 -21.89
C ASP A 104 9.25 6.49 -22.30
N LEU A 105 10.34 6.01 -21.68
CA LEU A 105 11.71 6.48 -21.93
C LEU A 105 12.40 5.67 -23.04
N SER A 106 11.65 4.83 -23.77
CA SER A 106 12.14 3.85 -24.74
C SER A 106 12.91 2.67 -24.13
N ASN A 107 13.20 1.64 -24.94
CA ASN A 107 13.97 0.45 -24.54
C ASN A 107 13.43 -0.29 -23.31
N GLY A 108 12.12 -0.22 -23.06
CA GLY A 108 11.48 -0.88 -21.92
C GLY A 108 11.62 -0.15 -20.58
N TYR A 109 12.10 1.10 -20.58
CA TYR A 109 12.13 1.95 -19.40
C TYR A 109 10.90 2.85 -19.35
N LYS A 110 10.26 2.93 -18.18
CA LYS A 110 9.13 3.83 -17.95
C LYS A 110 9.28 4.51 -16.61
N ILE A 111 8.83 5.74 -16.53
CA ILE A 111 8.63 6.46 -15.27
C ILE A 111 7.17 6.81 -15.11
N GLY A 112 6.69 6.91 -13.88
CA GLY A 112 5.31 7.26 -13.63
C GLY A 112 5.07 7.75 -12.23
N PHE A 113 3.83 8.14 -11.98
CA PHE A 113 3.37 8.54 -10.66
C PHE A 113 1.94 8.08 -10.43
N ILE A 114 1.58 7.92 -9.16
CA ILE A 114 0.21 7.72 -8.71
C ILE A 114 -0.06 8.66 -7.53
N LEU A 115 -1.15 9.42 -7.63
CA LEU A 115 -1.72 10.19 -6.54
C LEU A 115 -3.17 9.69 -6.36
N GLU A 116 -3.50 9.09 -5.21
CA GLU A 116 -4.81 8.49 -4.95
C GLU A 116 -5.38 8.96 -3.60
N SER A 117 -6.64 9.41 -3.63
CA SER A 117 -7.39 9.90 -2.47
C SER A 117 -8.64 9.06 -2.23
N GLN A 118 -9.01 8.83 -0.98
CA GLN A 118 -10.28 8.25 -0.57
C GLN A 118 -11.22 9.29 0.03
N PHE A 119 -12.50 9.14 -0.29
CA PHE A 119 -13.57 9.91 0.31
C PHE A 119 -14.72 9.01 0.69
N LYS A 120 -15.60 9.53 1.54
CA LYS A 120 -16.87 8.91 1.89
C LYS A 120 -17.95 9.42 0.94
N ALA A 121 -18.45 8.56 0.06
CA ALA A 121 -19.49 8.89 -0.90
C ALA A 121 -20.84 9.25 -0.24
N ASP A 122 -21.08 8.83 1.00
CA ASP A 122 -22.29 9.09 1.79
C ASP A 122 -22.26 10.44 2.52
N SER A 123 -21.08 11.01 2.78
CA SER A 123 -20.96 12.28 3.51
C SER A 123 -20.07 13.33 2.85
N GLY A 124 -19.37 12.99 1.76
CA GLY A 124 -18.45 13.87 1.03
C GLY A 124 -17.12 14.14 1.71
N VAL A 125 -16.87 13.63 2.92
CA VAL A 125 -15.63 13.90 3.68
C VAL A 125 -14.48 13.02 3.21
N LEU A 126 -13.25 13.50 3.36
CA LEU A 126 -12.06 12.67 3.17
C LEU A 126 -12.03 11.54 4.19
N GLN A 127 -11.47 10.39 3.81
CA GLN A 127 -11.31 9.27 4.75
C GLN A 127 -10.31 9.61 5.87
N THR A 128 -9.25 10.35 5.52
CA THR A 128 -8.27 10.89 6.47
C THR A 128 -8.28 12.40 6.37
N GLU A 129 -8.83 13.07 7.38
CA GLU A 129 -8.87 14.54 7.42
C GLU A 129 -7.46 15.13 7.32
N GLY A 130 -7.33 16.23 6.55
CA GLY A 130 -6.06 16.94 6.37
C GLY A 130 -5.02 16.25 5.47
N THR A 131 -5.29 15.04 4.94
CA THR A 131 -4.38 14.35 4.01
C THR A 131 -5.06 14.06 2.68
N LEU A 132 -4.70 14.79 1.62
CA LEU A 132 -5.35 14.66 0.31
C LEU A 132 -5.01 13.33 -0.39
N TRP A 133 -3.72 12.99 -0.51
CA TRP A 133 -3.26 11.79 -1.21
C TRP A 133 -2.95 10.66 -0.23
N GLU A 134 -3.95 10.31 0.57
CA GLU A 134 -3.75 9.43 1.71
C GLU A 134 -3.69 7.95 1.31
N ARG A 135 -4.24 7.52 0.15
CA ARG A 135 -4.16 6.12 -0.29
C ARG A 135 -2.83 5.80 -0.94
N GLU A 136 -2.36 6.69 -1.81
CA GLU A 136 -1.08 6.56 -2.48
C GLU A 136 -0.55 7.92 -2.95
N SER A 137 0.74 8.16 -2.74
CA SER A 137 1.48 9.26 -3.33
C SER A 137 2.87 8.73 -3.68
N SER A 138 3.06 8.31 -4.92
CA SER A 138 4.18 7.49 -5.33
C SER A 138 4.79 7.91 -6.66
N LEU A 139 6.10 7.68 -6.79
CA LEU A 139 6.84 7.64 -8.05
C LEU A 139 7.18 6.20 -8.39
N ILE A 140 7.20 5.91 -9.68
CA ILE A 140 7.42 4.59 -10.24
C ILE A 140 8.57 4.67 -11.25
N ILE A 141 9.50 3.72 -11.15
CA ILE A 141 10.48 3.42 -12.19
C ILE A 141 10.26 1.97 -12.59
N ASP A 142 9.93 1.74 -13.85
CA ASP A 142 9.74 0.41 -14.44
C ASP A 142 10.84 0.14 -15.46
N THR A 143 11.48 -1.01 -15.34
CA THR A 143 12.64 -1.37 -16.16
C THR A 143 12.54 -2.84 -16.58
N PRO A 144 13.31 -3.30 -17.57
CA PRO A 144 13.40 -4.72 -17.90
C PRO A 144 13.87 -5.61 -16.73
N TYR A 145 14.49 -5.01 -15.70
CA TYR A 145 15.02 -5.68 -14.52
C TYR A 145 14.10 -5.56 -13.30
N GLY A 146 12.92 -4.98 -13.46
CA GLY A 146 11.90 -4.88 -12.43
C GLY A 146 11.43 -3.45 -12.20
N LYS A 147 10.47 -3.33 -11.29
CA LYS A 147 9.75 -2.11 -11.00
C LYS A 147 10.02 -1.66 -9.57
N ILE A 148 10.42 -0.41 -9.40
CA ILE A 148 10.56 0.26 -8.11
C ILE A 148 9.40 1.24 -7.96
N THR A 149 8.74 1.22 -6.81
CA THR A 149 7.71 2.20 -6.43
C THR A 149 8.11 2.80 -5.09
N ALA A 150 8.21 4.13 -5.02
CA ALA A 150 8.66 4.83 -3.82
C ALA A 150 7.72 5.97 -3.43
N GLY A 151 7.50 6.16 -2.13
CA GLY A 151 6.68 7.24 -1.57
C GLY A 151 5.76 6.76 -0.45
N ARG A 152 4.54 7.28 -0.42
CA ARG A 152 3.47 6.75 0.41
C ARG A 152 2.73 5.66 -0.36
N ILE A 153 2.85 4.43 0.10
CA ILE A 153 2.43 3.24 -0.64
C ILE A 153 1.75 2.22 0.26
N GLY A 154 0.97 1.34 -0.34
CA GLY A 154 0.32 0.23 0.38
C GLY A 154 1.33 -0.74 0.99
N TYR A 155 1.00 -1.32 2.14
CA TYR A 155 1.67 -2.53 2.62
C TYR A 155 1.54 -3.65 1.57
N LEU A 156 2.58 -4.48 1.39
CA LEU A 156 2.50 -5.67 0.52
C LEU A 156 1.40 -6.62 1.03
N LYS A 157 1.28 -6.83 2.35
CA LYS A 157 0.15 -7.52 2.97
C LYS A 157 -1.12 -6.66 3.08
N GLY A 158 -1.18 -5.54 2.39
CA GLY A 158 -2.28 -4.61 2.41
C GLY A 158 -3.36 -4.90 1.37
N VAL A 159 -4.44 -4.13 1.44
CA VAL A 159 -5.59 -4.17 0.51
C VAL A 159 -5.74 -2.86 -0.28
N VAL A 160 -4.82 -1.92 -0.08
CA VAL A 160 -4.87 -0.53 -0.59
C VAL A 160 -3.55 -0.20 -1.29
N GLY A 161 -3.62 0.56 -2.38
CA GLY A 161 -2.46 0.98 -3.16
C GLY A 161 -2.11 0.01 -4.29
N SER A 162 -1.27 0.48 -5.20
CA SER A 162 -0.82 -0.19 -6.41
C SER A 162 0.16 -1.35 -6.14
N THR A 163 0.79 -1.34 -4.97
CA THR A 163 1.78 -2.33 -4.50
C THR A 163 1.15 -3.45 -3.67
N ALA A 164 -0.07 -3.27 -3.16
CA ALA A 164 -0.73 -4.23 -2.28
C ALA A 164 -1.05 -5.57 -2.98
N LEU A 165 -0.81 -6.67 -2.27
CA LEU A 165 -0.96 -8.03 -2.80
C LEU A 165 -2.19 -8.77 -2.27
N LEU A 166 -2.88 -8.29 -1.22
CA LEU A 166 -4.16 -8.86 -0.76
C LEU A 166 -5.34 -8.26 -1.51
N ASN A 167 -5.32 -8.38 -2.83
CA ASN A 167 -6.38 -7.83 -3.66
C ASN A 167 -7.62 -8.74 -3.67
N SER A 168 -8.78 -8.17 -3.34
CA SER A 168 -10.09 -8.82 -3.29
C SER A 168 -10.37 -9.77 -4.46
N TYR A 169 -10.09 -9.39 -5.71
CA TYR A 169 -10.44 -10.26 -6.85
C TYR A 169 -9.45 -11.43 -7.08
N ARG A 170 -8.29 -11.44 -6.42
CA ARG A 170 -7.28 -12.51 -6.56
C ARG A 170 -7.29 -13.49 -5.40
N VAL A 171 -7.42 -12.98 -4.17
CA VAL A 171 -7.24 -13.80 -2.96
C VAL A 171 -8.53 -14.08 -2.19
N ASN A 172 -9.56 -13.23 -2.28
CA ASN A 172 -10.83 -13.44 -1.58
C ASN A 172 -11.97 -12.58 -2.17
N PRO A 173 -12.98 -13.17 -2.83
CA PRO A 173 -13.98 -12.45 -3.62
C PRO A 173 -14.96 -11.61 -2.80
N PHE A 174 -15.01 -11.79 -1.47
CA PHE A 174 -15.67 -10.81 -0.60
C PHE A 174 -14.84 -9.53 -0.54
N GLY A 175 -13.51 -9.65 -0.41
CA GLY A 175 -12.58 -8.53 -0.47
C GLY A 175 -12.38 -7.81 0.85
N GLY A 176 -11.77 -6.62 0.76
CA GLY A 176 -11.55 -5.70 1.88
C GLY A 176 -12.81 -4.94 2.32
N VAL A 177 -13.97 -5.60 2.29
CA VAL A 177 -15.29 -5.02 2.54
C VAL A 177 -15.24 -4.19 3.83
N MET A 178 -15.56 -2.89 3.77
CA MET A 178 -15.72 -2.01 4.94
C MET A 178 -16.99 -2.34 5.77
N SER A 179 -17.54 -3.53 5.54
CA SER A 179 -18.50 -4.25 6.37
C SER A 179 -18.04 -4.44 7.81
N ASN A 180 -19.02 -4.61 8.67
CA ASN A 180 -18.89 -4.97 10.07
C ASN A 180 -18.72 -6.47 10.29
N TYR A 181 -19.53 -7.30 9.60
CA TYR A 181 -19.69 -8.74 9.90
C TYR A 181 -19.58 -9.68 8.68
N VAL A 182 -19.33 -9.16 7.47
CA VAL A 182 -18.88 -10.02 6.35
C VAL A 182 -17.46 -10.50 6.64
N THR A 183 -17.22 -11.80 6.45
CA THR A 183 -15.98 -12.45 6.91
C THR A 183 -14.76 -11.83 6.24
N GLY A 184 -14.78 -11.72 4.91
CA GLY A 184 -13.72 -11.09 4.11
C GLY A 184 -12.32 -11.48 4.61
N PHE A 185 -11.51 -10.47 4.92
CA PHE A 185 -10.17 -10.66 5.50
C PHE A 185 -10.12 -10.71 7.03
N LYS A 186 -11.26 -10.59 7.74
CA LYS A 186 -11.30 -10.41 9.22
C LYS A 186 -10.79 -11.63 10.00
N ALA A 187 -10.91 -12.83 9.43
CA ALA A 187 -10.39 -14.07 9.99
C ALA A 187 -8.97 -14.42 9.50
N TYR A 188 -8.31 -13.54 8.75
CA TYR A 188 -6.98 -13.76 8.19
C TYR A 188 -5.99 -12.66 8.61
N THR A 189 -6.30 -11.38 8.41
CA THR A 189 -5.29 -10.31 8.58
C THR A 189 -5.06 -9.90 10.03
N THR A 190 -3.78 -9.71 10.34
CA THR A 190 -3.33 -9.05 11.57
C THR A 190 -2.45 -7.83 11.27
N GLY A 191 -2.31 -6.94 12.26
CA GLY A 191 -1.53 -5.70 12.15
C GLY A 191 -2.16 -4.65 11.22
N THR A 192 -1.35 -3.68 10.82
CA THR A 192 -1.73 -2.61 9.88
C THR A 192 -1.64 -3.08 8.44
N THR A 193 -2.65 -2.77 7.63
CA THR A 193 -2.76 -3.26 6.23
C THR A 193 -3.07 -2.16 5.22
N TRP A 194 -2.86 -0.90 5.61
CA TRP A 194 -3.35 0.25 4.84
C TRP A 194 -2.24 0.93 4.03
N TYR A 195 -1.38 1.76 4.64
CA TYR A 195 -0.23 2.38 3.97
C TYR A 195 0.98 2.51 4.89
N VAL A 196 2.14 2.67 4.27
CA VAL A 196 3.38 3.12 4.88
C VAL A 196 3.83 4.43 4.21
N ASN A 197 4.46 5.30 5.00
CA ASN A 197 5.17 6.48 4.48
C ASN A 197 6.63 6.13 4.22
N ASN A 198 7.30 6.88 3.35
CA ASN A 198 8.72 6.66 3.00
C ASN A 198 8.99 5.18 2.65
N GLY A 199 8.05 4.58 1.95
CA GLY A 199 8.10 3.19 1.52
C GLY A 199 8.79 3.07 0.17
N ILE A 200 9.48 1.95 -0.02
CA ILE A 200 10.05 1.51 -1.29
C ILE A 200 9.60 0.07 -1.50
N VAL A 201 9.04 -0.22 -2.66
CA VAL A 201 8.69 -1.57 -3.11
C VAL A 201 9.48 -1.86 -4.38
N TYR A 202 10.15 -3.01 -4.41
CA TYR A 202 10.69 -3.60 -5.62
C TYR A 202 9.84 -4.82 -6.01
N ALA A 203 9.45 -4.88 -7.28
CA ALA A 203 8.83 -6.05 -7.91
C ALA A 203 9.76 -6.56 -9.02
N SER A 204 10.13 -7.84 -8.96
CA SER A 204 10.96 -8.44 -10.00
C SER A 204 10.22 -8.52 -11.34
N PRO A 205 10.93 -8.67 -12.47
CA PRO A 205 10.33 -9.17 -13.70
C PRO A 205 9.69 -10.54 -13.45
N LYS A 206 8.76 -10.92 -14.33
CA LYS A 206 8.16 -12.25 -14.29
C LYS A 206 9.14 -13.27 -14.86
N PHE A 207 9.65 -14.18 -14.03
CA PHE A 207 10.51 -15.29 -14.46
C PHE A 207 9.76 -16.61 -14.29
N SER A 208 9.53 -17.33 -15.39
CA SER A 208 8.79 -18.62 -15.37
C SER A 208 7.47 -18.56 -14.59
N ASN A 209 6.67 -17.50 -14.82
CA ASN A 209 5.41 -17.22 -14.13
C ASN A 209 5.50 -16.84 -12.64
N THR A 210 6.71 -16.64 -12.11
CA THR A 210 6.99 -16.23 -10.74
C THR A 210 7.41 -14.76 -10.68
N GLU A 211 7.00 -14.07 -9.64
CA GLU A 211 7.42 -12.71 -9.28
C GLU A 211 7.83 -12.68 -7.80
N VAL A 212 8.85 -11.89 -7.49
CA VAL A 212 9.31 -11.62 -6.12
C VAL A 212 9.08 -10.15 -5.81
N PHE A 213 8.62 -9.86 -4.59
CA PHE A 213 8.39 -8.52 -4.10
C PHE A 213 9.19 -8.30 -2.82
N LEU A 214 9.79 -7.13 -2.69
CA LEU A 214 10.44 -6.67 -1.46
C LEU A 214 9.89 -5.30 -1.10
N GLN A 215 9.64 -5.06 0.18
CA GLN A 215 9.21 -3.77 0.69
C GLN A 215 10.02 -3.37 1.91
N TYR A 216 10.39 -2.09 1.93
CA TYR A 216 10.95 -1.41 3.08
C TYR A 216 10.17 -0.12 3.32
N SER A 217 10.01 0.29 4.57
CA SER A 217 9.61 1.65 4.93
C SER A 217 10.34 2.10 6.17
N ASN A 218 10.80 3.36 6.16
CA ASN A 218 11.42 4.00 7.32
C ASN A 218 10.40 4.71 8.25
N GLY A 219 9.10 4.59 7.97
CA GLY A 219 8.05 5.35 8.63
C GLY A 219 8.15 6.87 8.39
N TYR A 220 7.21 7.61 8.97
CA TYR A 220 7.20 9.08 9.01
C TYR A 220 6.26 9.55 10.11
N ASN A 221 6.75 10.35 11.05
CA ASN A 221 5.95 11.01 12.08
C ASN A 221 5.98 12.53 11.90
N ALA A 222 4.86 13.11 11.47
CA ALA A 222 4.71 14.55 11.28
C ALA A 222 4.80 15.35 12.59
N SER A 223 4.54 14.71 13.74
CA SER A 223 4.61 15.32 15.07
C SER A 223 6.03 15.28 15.67
N ASN A 224 6.95 14.52 15.07
CA ASN A 224 8.37 14.48 15.43
C ASN A 224 9.24 14.48 14.15
N PRO A 225 9.25 15.59 13.39
CA PRO A 225 9.98 15.67 12.13
C PRO A 225 11.51 15.60 12.34
N ASP A 226 11.98 16.01 13.52
CA ASP A 226 13.36 15.87 13.97
C ASP A 226 13.47 14.57 14.79
N ASP A 227 13.71 13.46 14.11
CA ASP A 227 14.08 12.16 14.72
C ASP A 227 15.44 12.30 15.43
N SER A 228 15.44 13.02 16.55
CA SER A 228 16.62 13.48 17.25
C SER A 228 17.42 12.29 17.81
N ASP A 229 18.68 12.28 17.41
CA ASP A 229 19.82 11.49 17.89
C ASP A 229 19.80 9.96 17.74
N THR A 230 18.70 9.30 17.35
CA THR A 230 18.66 7.81 17.37
C THR A 230 18.08 7.10 16.15
N PHE A 231 17.46 7.80 15.19
CA PHE A 231 16.86 7.22 13.96
C PHE A 231 15.95 6.00 14.22
N ASN A 232 15.35 5.91 15.42
CA ASN A 232 14.60 4.74 15.87
C ASN A 232 13.24 5.09 16.47
N SER A 233 12.82 6.36 16.38
CA SER A 233 11.50 6.76 16.87
C SER A 233 10.40 6.18 15.97
N ASN A 234 10.60 6.14 14.66
CA ASN A 234 9.60 5.64 13.72
C ASN A 234 9.55 4.10 13.63
N ASP A 235 8.35 3.57 13.39
CA ASP A 235 8.16 2.17 12.99
C ASP A 235 8.78 1.91 11.62
N ARG A 236 9.56 0.83 11.50
CA ARG A 236 10.19 0.41 10.24
C ARG A 236 9.60 -0.89 9.77
N TYR A 237 9.06 -0.91 8.56
CA TYR A 237 8.36 -2.06 8.02
C TYR A 237 9.21 -2.77 6.97
N TYR A 238 9.17 -4.10 7.00
CA TYR A 238 9.84 -4.98 6.05
C TYR A 238 8.85 -6.03 5.57
N ALA A 239 8.85 -6.32 4.27
CA ALA A 239 8.14 -7.49 3.76
C ALA A 239 8.80 -8.09 2.53
N ALA A 240 8.57 -9.38 2.35
CA ALA A 240 8.89 -10.10 1.14
C ALA A 240 7.69 -10.92 0.70
N ALA A 241 7.48 -11.05 -0.61
CA ALA A 241 6.45 -11.91 -1.15
C ALA A 241 6.93 -12.65 -2.39
N VAL A 242 6.36 -13.82 -2.62
CA VAL A 242 6.51 -14.58 -3.86
C VAL A 242 5.13 -14.84 -4.41
N ARG A 243 4.94 -14.61 -5.70
CA ARG A 243 3.69 -14.89 -6.41
C ARG A 243 3.96 -15.77 -7.63
N TYR A 244 3.18 -16.83 -7.78
CA TYR A 244 3.17 -17.68 -8.97
C TYR A 244 1.80 -17.65 -9.63
N MET A 245 1.76 -17.38 -10.92
CA MET A 245 0.52 -17.31 -11.71
C MET A 245 0.68 -17.98 -13.06
N ASN A 246 0.08 -19.17 -13.21
CA ASN A 246 0.13 -19.95 -14.44
C ASN A 246 -1.26 -20.49 -14.80
N GLY A 247 -1.87 -19.92 -15.84
CA GLY A 247 -3.23 -20.26 -16.27
C GLY A 247 -4.24 -20.09 -15.13
N PRO A 248 -5.01 -21.15 -14.76
CA PRO A 248 -6.03 -21.08 -13.72
C PRO A 248 -5.45 -21.02 -12.29
N LEU A 249 -4.17 -21.36 -12.10
CA LEU A 249 -3.54 -21.46 -10.78
C LEU A 249 -2.92 -20.13 -10.34
N PHE A 250 -3.28 -19.71 -9.13
CA PHE A 250 -2.68 -18.61 -8.38
C PHE A 250 -2.14 -19.14 -7.05
N LEU A 251 -0.88 -18.83 -6.75
CA LEU A 251 -0.25 -19.06 -5.45
C LEU A 251 0.50 -17.80 -5.02
N GLN A 252 0.44 -17.46 -3.74
CA GLN A 252 1.15 -16.32 -3.18
C GLN A 252 1.54 -16.59 -1.73
N SER A 253 2.73 -16.17 -1.34
CA SER A 253 3.17 -16.14 0.05
C SER A 253 3.72 -14.77 0.39
N ILE A 254 3.45 -14.28 1.60
CA ILE A 254 3.92 -12.98 2.09
C ILE A 254 4.44 -13.17 3.51
N VAL A 255 5.64 -12.67 3.77
CA VAL A 255 6.19 -12.50 5.12
C VAL A 255 6.40 -11.02 5.39
N ASP A 256 6.06 -10.57 6.59
CA ASP A 256 6.29 -9.19 6.99
C ASP A 256 6.63 -9.05 8.47
N THR A 257 7.31 -7.96 8.81
CA THR A 257 7.62 -7.57 10.18
C THR A 257 7.67 -6.06 10.31
N THR A 258 7.34 -5.55 11.49
CA THR A 258 7.53 -4.14 11.83
C THR A 258 8.49 -4.05 13.01
N ASN A 259 9.62 -3.40 12.84
CA ASN A 259 10.46 -3.02 13.96
C ASN A 259 9.82 -1.81 14.64
N LEU A 260 9.31 -2.01 15.85
CA LEU A 260 8.59 -0.98 16.58
C LEU A 260 9.56 0.13 17.00
N GLY A 261 9.22 1.36 16.65
CA GLY A 261 9.98 2.54 17.03
C GLY A 261 9.71 2.97 18.48
N ASN A 262 10.69 3.64 19.08
CA ASN A 262 10.73 3.99 20.51
C ASN A 262 10.19 5.42 20.79
N GLU A 263 9.04 5.78 20.20
CA GLU A 263 8.47 7.11 20.40
C GLU A 263 8.08 7.35 21.86
N LYS A 264 8.56 8.48 22.41
CA LYS A 264 8.06 9.01 23.69
C LYS A 264 6.59 9.39 23.49
N ASN A 265 5.66 8.61 24.06
CA ASN A 265 4.19 8.78 24.03
C ASN A 265 3.40 8.03 22.94
N LYS A 266 3.76 6.79 22.58
CA LYS A 266 2.82 5.90 21.86
C LYS A 266 1.56 5.65 22.72
N SER A 267 0.46 6.31 22.37
CA SER A 267 -0.85 6.23 23.07
C SER A 267 -1.56 4.86 22.97
N THR A 268 -0.92 3.81 22.46
CA THR A 268 -1.56 2.51 22.23
C THR A 268 -0.83 1.31 22.81
N VAL A 269 0.46 1.43 23.15
CA VAL A 269 1.23 0.40 23.85
C VAL A 269 2.26 1.11 24.73
N ASN A 270 2.29 0.80 26.02
CA ASN A 270 3.26 1.33 26.98
C ASN A 270 4.60 0.60 26.71
N ASP A 271 5.35 1.06 25.71
CA ASP A 271 6.26 0.20 24.94
C ASP A 271 7.75 0.41 25.26
N LYS A 272 8.22 -0.26 26.30
CA LYS A 272 9.65 -0.61 26.42
C LYS A 272 9.91 -2.12 26.25
N ASN A 273 8.85 -2.92 26.10
CA ASN A 273 8.91 -4.38 26.17
C ASN A 273 8.16 -5.10 25.03
N SER A 274 7.43 -4.41 24.14
CA SER A 274 6.71 -5.08 23.05
C SER A 274 7.72 -5.67 22.08
N ARG A 275 7.52 -6.95 21.75
CA ARG A 275 8.28 -7.61 20.69
C ARG A 275 7.76 -7.19 19.32
N ASP A 276 8.64 -7.19 18.34
CA ASP A 276 8.29 -6.88 16.96
C ASP A 276 7.26 -7.90 16.41
N PRO A 277 6.15 -7.44 15.80
CA PRO A 277 5.20 -8.31 15.12
C PRO A 277 5.83 -8.93 13.88
N ILE A 278 5.54 -10.21 13.65
CA ILE A 278 5.91 -10.93 12.42
C ILE A 278 4.73 -11.79 11.95
N SER A 279 4.49 -11.85 10.65
CA SER A 279 3.50 -12.76 10.07
C SER A 279 4.00 -13.46 8.81
N LEU A 280 3.47 -14.66 8.55
CA LEU A 280 3.67 -15.42 7.33
C LEU A 280 2.32 -15.92 6.83
N GLY A 281 1.93 -15.46 5.65
CA GLY A 281 0.68 -15.79 5.00
C GLY A 281 0.87 -16.53 3.68
N PHE A 282 -0.07 -17.43 3.39
CA PHE A 282 -0.22 -18.13 2.12
C PHE A 282 -1.61 -17.91 1.55
N GLN A 283 -1.70 -17.70 0.23
CA GLN A 283 -2.94 -17.58 -0.50
C GLN A 283 -2.89 -18.45 -1.76
N ALA A 284 -4.00 -19.11 -2.05
CA ALA A 284 -4.14 -19.96 -3.23
C ALA A 284 -5.53 -19.77 -3.84
N ALA A 285 -5.61 -19.84 -5.17
CA ALA A 285 -6.86 -19.92 -5.89
C ALA A 285 -6.70 -20.75 -7.16
N TYR A 286 -7.75 -21.44 -7.58
CA TYR A 286 -7.76 -22.18 -8.84
C TYR A 286 -9.07 -21.95 -9.58
N ASP A 287 -8.99 -21.51 -10.83
CA ASP A 287 -10.17 -21.28 -11.67
C ASP A 287 -10.52 -22.54 -12.47
N PHE A 288 -11.55 -23.28 -12.06
CA PHE A 288 -12.04 -24.44 -12.81
C PHE A 288 -12.99 -24.05 -13.96
N GLY A 289 -13.24 -22.75 -14.17
CA GLY A 289 -14.21 -22.23 -15.14
C GLY A 289 -15.65 -22.27 -14.63
N PHE A 290 -16.07 -23.35 -13.98
CA PHE A 290 -17.42 -23.46 -13.38
C PHE A 290 -17.46 -23.10 -11.88
N ILE A 291 -16.31 -23.12 -11.20
CA ILE A 291 -16.18 -22.71 -9.80
C ILE A 291 -14.74 -22.28 -9.54
N LYS A 292 -14.53 -21.36 -8.61
CA LYS A 292 -13.22 -20.88 -8.21
C LYS A 292 -13.10 -20.85 -6.69
N PRO A 293 -12.45 -21.84 -6.06
CA PRO A 293 -12.05 -21.75 -4.66
C PRO A 293 -10.90 -20.77 -4.46
N TYR A 294 -10.91 -20.14 -3.29
CA TYR A 294 -9.91 -19.24 -2.74
C TYR A 294 -9.61 -19.71 -1.32
N PHE A 295 -8.32 -19.89 -1.01
CA PHE A 295 -7.83 -20.30 0.28
C PHE A 295 -6.81 -19.27 0.78
N MET A 296 -6.89 -18.91 2.06
CA MET A 296 -5.90 -18.08 2.72
C MET A 296 -5.60 -18.62 4.12
N ILE A 297 -4.34 -18.55 4.54
CA ILE A 297 -3.91 -18.86 5.91
C ILE A 297 -2.74 -17.96 6.32
N GLU A 298 -2.75 -17.41 7.53
CA GLU A 298 -1.70 -16.57 8.10
C GLU A 298 -1.39 -17.04 9.51
N GLY A 299 -0.11 -17.33 9.76
CA GLY A 299 0.43 -17.46 11.12
C GLY A 299 1.11 -16.16 11.51
N PHE A 300 0.93 -15.73 12.75
CA PHE A 300 1.47 -14.46 13.23
C PHE A 300 1.95 -14.55 14.67
N LYS A 301 2.90 -13.69 15.02
CA LYS A 301 3.39 -13.47 16.38
C LYS A 301 3.43 -12.00 16.72
N ASN A 302 3.24 -11.69 18.01
CA ASN A 302 3.22 -10.35 18.60
C ASN A 302 2.35 -9.34 17.82
N SER A 303 1.34 -9.82 17.09
CA SER A 303 0.61 -9.01 16.12
C SER A 303 -0.73 -8.56 16.70
N GLN A 304 -1.13 -7.32 16.42
CA GLN A 304 -2.43 -6.82 16.83
C GLN A 304 -3.53 -7.46 15.99
N LEU A 305 -4.62 -7.90 16.63
CA LEU A 305 -5.79 -8.39 15.90
C LEU A 305 -6.60 -7.20 15.35
N ASN A 306 -7.09 -7.34 14.12
CA ASN A 306 -8.01 -6.38 13.52
C ASN A 306 -9.35 -6.29 14.30
N LYS A 307 -10.16 -5.27 14.03
CA LYS A 307 -11.48 -5.07 14.68
C LYS A 307 -12.59 -5.81 13.95
N ILE A 308 -13.61 -6.25 14.68
CA ILE A 308 -14.88 -6.76 14.16
C ILE A 308 -16.02 -5.93 14.78
N GLY A 309 -16.97 -5.48 13.95
CA GLY A 309 -18.05 -4.59 14.37
C GLY A 309 -17.63 -3.12 14.48
N GLY A 310 -18.15 -2.25 13.60
CA GLY A 310 -17.82 -0.82 13.54
C GLY A 310 -18.62 0.09 14.47
N SER A 311 -19.85 -0.28 14.85
CA SER A 311 -20.77 0.55 15.66
C SER A 311 -21.10 0.00 17.05
N THR A 312 -20.66 -1.22 17.40
CA THR A 312 -21.25 -2.00 18.51
C THR A 312 -20.28 -2.64 19.51
N GLY A 313 -18.99 -2.25 19.53
CA GLY A 313 -18.17 -2.36 20.75
C GLY A 313 -16.95 -3.30 20.75
N ARG A 314 -16.08 -3.03 21.74
CA ARG A 314 -14.81 -3.70 22.13
C ARG A 314 -13.84 -4.08 21.01
N SER A 315 -12.85 -3.20 20.81
CA SER A 315 -11.69 -3.44 19.97
C SER A 315 -10.61 -4.24 20.72
N VAL A 316 -10.48 -5.54 20.43
CA VAL A 316 -9.33 -6.37 20.87
C VAL A 316 -7.99 -5.78 20.39
N ALA A 317 -8.00 -4.99 19.31
CA ALA A 317 -6.82 -4.32 18.78
C ALA A 317 -6.06 -3.42 19.78
N LYS A 318 -6.65 -3.08 20.94
CA LYS A 318 -6.02 -2.24 21.97
C LYS A 318 -5.40 -3.02 23.13
N VAL A 319 -5.50 -4.36 23.15
CA VAL A 319 -5.15 -5.19 24.33
C VAL A 319 -3.71 -5.73 24.29
N GLY A 320 -2.99 -5.54 23.19
CA GLY A 320 -1.60 -5.94 23.02
C GLY A 320 -1.38 -6.84 21.80
N GLY A 321 -0.18 -7.44 21.71
CA GLY A 321 0.18 -8.39 20.66
C GLY A 321 -0.34 -9.80 20.94
N PHE A 322 -0.66 -10.52 19.87
CA PHE A 322 -1.15 -11.89 19.89
C PHE A 322 -0.28 -12.80 19.03
N ASP A 323 -0.21 -14.06 19.44
CA ASP A 323 0.34 -15.17 18.66
C ASP A 323 -0.82 -16.04 18.19
N GLY A 324 -0.82 -16.49 16.93
CA GLY A 324 -1.96 -17.24 16.43
C GLY A 324 -1.92 -17.61 14.97
N VAL A 325 -3.06 -18.12 14.51
CA VAL A 325 -3.31 -18.51 13.13
C VAL A 325 -4.74 -18.13 12.72
N GLY A 326 -4.87 -17.58 11.52
CA GLY A 326 -6.14 -17.25 10.89
C GLY A 326 -6.20 -17.77 9.46
N GLY A 327 -7.39 -18.06 8.95
CA GLY A 327 -7.57 -18.47 7.57
C GLY A 327 -8.99 -18.34 7.07
N THR A 328 -9.12 -18.40 5.74
CA THR A 328 -10.41 -18.35 5.04
C THR A 328 -10.47 -19.41 3.94
N LEU A 329 -11.68 -19.89 3.69
CA LEU A 329 -12.02 -20.70 2.53
C LEU A 329 -13.29 -20.13 1.91
N VAL A 330 -13.18 -19.74 0.64
CA VAL A 330 -14.28 -19.11 -0.11
C VAL A 330 -14.36 -19.73 -1.49
N VAL A 331 -15.57 -20.00 -1.96
CA VAL A 331 -15.83 -20.42 -3.35
C VAL A 331 -16.60 -19.32 -4.07
N GLN A 332 -16.30 -19.13 -5.35
CA GLN A 332 -17.06 -18.27 -6.25
C GLN A 332 -17.58 -19.12 -7.41
N TRP A 333 -18.87 -19.00 -7.72
CA TRP A 333 -19.54 -19.76 -8.76
C TRP A 333 -20.18 -18.79 -9.78
N PRO A 334 -19.75 -18.78 -11.05
CA PRO A 334 -20.46 -18.08 -12.10
C PRO A 334 -21.85 -18.71 -12.34
N MET A 335 -22.91 -17.96 -12.04
CA MET A 335 -24.29 -18.41 -12.22
C MET A 335 -25.23 -17.23 -12.45
N PHE A 336 -26.29 -17.45 -13.23
CA PHE A 336 -27.32 -16.43 -13.54
C PHE A 336 -26.76 -15.10 -14.07
N GLY A 337 -25.71 -15.16 -14.89
CA GLY A 337 -25.05 -13.96 -15.45
C GLY A 337 -24.20 -13.16 -14.44
N GLY A 338 -24.14 -13.60 -13.18
CA GLY A 338 -23.31 -13.01 -12.13
C GLY A 338 -22.38 -14.05 -11.50
N LYS A 339 -21.89 -13.73 -10.30
CA LYS A 339 -20.98 -14.58 -9.53
C LYS A 339 -21.52 -14.71 -8.11
N ALA A 340 -22.08 -15.87 -7.78
CA ALA A 340 -22.35 -16.23 -6.40
C ALA A 340 -21.03 -16.50 -5.67
N LYS A 341 -21.00 -16.20 -4.38
CA LYS A 341 -19.84 -16.46 -3.53
C LYS A 341 -20.29 -16.91 -2.15
N PHE A 342 -19.61 -17.90 -1.59
CA PHE A 342 -19.91 -18.45 -0.28
C PHE A 342 -18.62 -18.88 0.39
N GLY A 343 -18.50 -18.65 1.68
CA GLY A 343 -17.33 -19.08 2.42
C GLY A 343 -17.32 -18.60 3.85
N GLY A 344 -16.19 -18.79 4.49
CA GLY A 344 -16.00 -18.41 5.88
C GLY A 344 -14.55 -18.39 6.26
N GLY A 345 -14.32 -18.16 7.54
CA GLY A 345 -12.98 -18.10 8.09
C GLY A 345 -12.97 -18.36 9.57
N TYR A 346 -11.80 -18.76 10.05
CA TYR A 346 -11.55 -19.06 11.44
C TYR A 346 -10.22 -18.45 11.86
N LEU A 347 -10.16 -17.89 13.07
CA LEU A 347 -8.91 -17.43 13.67
C LEU A 347 -8.87 -17.86 15.13
N LYS A 348 -7.71 -18.34 15.56
CA LYS A 348 -7.39 -18.60 16.96
C LYS A 348 -6.09 -17.89 17.31
N ALA A 349 -6.10 -17.18 18.42
CA ALA A 349 -4.94 -16.45 18.91
C ALA A 349 -4.92 -16.42 20.44
N GLU A 350 -3.72 -16.31 21.00
CA GLU A 350 -3.44 -16.17 22.43
C GLU A 350 -2.55 -14.96 22.65
N ARG A 351 -2.54 -14.43 23.87
CA ARG A 351 -1.74 -13.25 24.19
C ARG A 351 -0.25 -13.57 24.12
N ALA A 352 0.51 -12.78 23.36
CA ALA A 352 1.94 -13.03 23.15
C ALA A 352 2.78 -12.89 24.43
N GLU A 353 2.40 -11.97 25.32
CA GLU A 353 3.05 -11.75 26.62
C GLU A 353 2.15 -12.21 27.78
N GLU A 354 1.94 -13.52 27.90
CA GLU A 354 1.34 -14.13 29.08
C GLU A 354 2.43 -14.51 30.10
N LYS A 355 2.78 -13.58 31.02
CA LYS A 355 3.82 -13.82 32.05
C LYS A 355 3.25 -14.47 33.31
N THR A 356 1.97 -14.23 33.58
CA THR A 356 1.23 -14.78 34.71
C THR A 356 -0.13 -15.31 34.25
N ALA A 357 -0.76 -16.19 35.04
CA ALA A 357 -2.11 -16.68 34.74
C ALA A 357 -3.15 -15.54 34.64
N ALA A 358 -2.89 -14.38 35.26
CA ALA A 358 -3.76 -13.21 35.18
C ALA A 358 -3.70 -12.51 33.81
N ASP A 359 -2.65 -12.75 33.02
CA ASP A 359 -2.44 -12.14 31.71
C ASP A 359 -3.20 -12.84 30.59
N LYS A 360 -3.74 -14.05 30.86
CA LYS A 360 -4.46 -14.88 29.91
C LYS A 360 -5.49 -14.07 29.11
N PHE A 361 -5.38 -14.14 27.80
CA PHE A 361 -6.35 -13.56 26.87
C PHE A 361 -6.36 -14.34 25.54
N ASP A 362 -7.30 -15.27 25.38
CA ASP A 362 -7.45 -16.04 24.15
C ASP A 362 -8.58 -15.47 23.30
N VAL A 363 -8.38 -15.44 21.99
CA VAL A 363 -9.36 -14.97 21.01
C VAL A 363 -9.63 -16.07 20.02
N THR A 364 -10.91 -16.42 19.85
CA THR A 364 -11.37 -17.29 18.76
C THR A 364 -12.41 -16.57 17.94
N ARG A 365 -12.35 -16.74 16.62
CA ARG A 365 -13.20 -16.09 15.63
C ARG A 365 -13.71 -17.12 14.64
N CYS A 366 -15.00 -17.04 14.32
CA CYS A 366 -15.61 -17.82 13.25
C CYS A 366 -16.56 -16.91 12.47
N GLY A 367 -16.41 -16.88 11.14
CA GLY A 367 -17.26 -16.11 10.25
C GLY A 367 -17.76 -16.96 9.10
N LEU A 368 -18.99 -16.68 8.67
CA LEU A 368 -19.62 -17.23 7.48
C LEU A 368 -20.19 -16.10 6.64
N SER A 369 -20.12 -16.22 5.32
CA SER A 369 -20.61 -15.19 4.40
C SER A 369 -21.09 -15.79 3.09
N ALA A 370 -22.12 -15.17 2.53
CA ALA A 370 -22.68 -15.47 1.23
C ALA A 370 -22.89 -14.15 0.48
N GLY A 371 -22.79 -14.16 -0.84
CA GLY A 371 -23.02 -12.97 -1.63
C GLY A 371 -23.19 -13.25 -3.11
N PHE A 372 -23.53 -12.22 -3.85
CA PHE A 372 -23.72 -12.26 -5.29
C PHE A 372 -23.25 -10.96 -5.94
N ASP A 373 -22.46 -11.09 -6.99
CA ASP A 373 -21.95 -9.96 -7.78
C ASP A 373 -22.59 -9.98 -9.16
N TYR A 374 -23.12 -8.85 -9.62
CA TYR A 374 -23.72 -8.71 -10.94
C TYR A 374 -23.19 -7.48 -11.67
N ASN A 375 -22.58 -7.67 -12.84
CA ASN A 375 -22.06 -6.56 -13.62
C ASN A 375 -23.18 -6.02 -14.52
N LEU A 376 -23.73 -4.85 -14.15
CA LEU A 376 -24.74 -4.15 -14.96
C LEU A 376 -24.11 -3.61 -16.27
N SER A 377 -22.85 -3.18 -16.20
CA SER A 377 -22.05 -2.77 -17.35
C SER A 377 -20.56 -3.07 -17.10
N LYS A 378 -19.68 -2.69 -18.03
CA LYS A 378 -18.21 -2.78 -17.84
C LYS A 378 -17.70 -1.94 -16.68
N THR A 379 -18.44 -0.91 -16.28
CA THR A 379 -18.04 0.06 -15.25
C THR A 379 -19.01 0.14 -14.09
N THR A 380 -20.15 -0.55 -14.13
CA THR A 380 -21.17 -0.49 -13.08
C THR A 380 -21.48 -1.89 -12.58
N HIS A 381 -21.20 -2.15 -11.31
CA HIS A 381 -21.37 -3.45 -10.67
C HIS A 381 -22.33 -3.34 -9.49
N LEU A 382 -23.31 -4.23 -9.43
CA LEU A 382 -24.20 -4.42 -8.28
C LEU A 382 -23.66 -5.55 -7.41
N TYR A 383 -23.91 -5.46 -6.12
CA TYR A 383 -23.53 -6.51 -5.18
C TYR A 383 -24.52 -6.63 -4.02
N VAL A 384 -24.61 -7.84 -3.51
CA VAL A 384 -25.26 -8.16 -2.25
C VAL A 384 -24.36 -9.12 -1.47
N ASP A 385 -24.22 -8.87 -0.18
CA ASP A 385 -23.39 -9.65 0.73
C ASP A 385 -24.11 -9.80 2.07
N ALA A 386 -24.10 -11.00 2.62
CA ALA A 386 -24.58 -11.31 3.95
C ALA A 386 -23.46 -12.00 4.74
N GLY A 387 -23.29 -11.61 5.99
CA GLY A 387 -22.26 -12.15 6.87
C GLY A 387 -22.78 -12.39 8.27
N TYR A 388 -22.26 -13.42 8.91
CA TYR A 388 -22.35 -13.62 10.35
C TYR A 388 -20.94 -13.82 10.88
N PHE A 389 -20.63 -13.18 11.99
CA PHE A 389 -19.34 -13.31 12.65
C PHE A 389 -19.53 -13.49 14.16
N HIS A 390 -18.79 -14.44 14.72
CA HIS A 390 -18.74 -14.74 16.13
C HIS A 390 -17.30 -14.60 16.65
N GLN A 391 -17.13 -13.95 17.78
CA GLN A 391 -15.87 -13.85 18.50
C GLN A 391 -16.06 -14.29 19.95
N LYS A 392 -15.11 -15.09 20.43
CA LYS A 392 -14.98 -15.53 21.81
C LYS A 392 -13.68 -14.98 22.37
N GLU A 393 -13.76 -14.33 23.52
CA GLU A 393 -12.62 -13.82 24.28
C GLU A 393 -12.59 -14.54 25.63
N GLU A 394 -11.47 -15.20 25.95
CA GLU A 394 -11.30 -15.89 27.22
C GLU A 394 -10.19 -15.25 28.04
N THR A 395 -10.54 -14.80 29.23
CA THR A 395 -9.59 -14.34 30.25
C THR A 395 -9.57 -15.34 31.40
N LEU A 396 -8.66 -15.16 32.37
CA LEU A 396 -8.66 -15.95 33.59
C LEU A 396 -10.02 -15.94 34.32
N LYS A 397 -10.73 -14.79 34.30
CA LYS A 397 -11.94 -14.57 35.12
C LYS A 397 -13.25 -14.78 34.36
N ALA A 398 -13.25 -14.64 33.04
CA ALA A 398 -14.48 -14.61 32.27
C ALA A 398 -14.28 -15.01 30.80
N THR A 399 -15.33 -15.59 30.23
CA THR A 399 -15.49 -15.75 28.79
C THR A 399 -16.51 -14.74 28.28
N THR A 400 -16.11 -13.87 27.36
CA THR A 400 -17.01 -12.95 26.65
C THR A 400 -17.28 -13.50 25.25
N LYS A 401 -18.54 -13.48 24.83
CA LYS A 401 -18.97 -13.87 23.48
C LYS A 401 -19.61 -12.67 22.81
N SER A 402 -19.11 -12.28 21.65
CA SER A 402 -19.73 -11.28 20.79
C SER A 402 -20.10 -11.91 19.46
N HIS A 403 -21.21 -11.46 18.90
CA HIS A 403 -21.62 -11.88 17.57
C HIS A 403 -22.40 -10.77 16.88
N GLY A 404 -22.35 -10.79 15.56
CA GLY A 404 -23.20 -9.93 14.76
C GLY A 404 -23.41 -10.51 13.37
N SER A 405 -24.46 -10.03 12.74
CA SER A 405 -24.76 -10.29 11.34
C SER A 405 -24.87 -8.97 10.59
N GLU A 406 -24.64 -9.04 9.29
CA GLU A 406 -24.79 -7.90 8.41
C GLU A 406 -25.36 -8.36 7.07
N PHE A 407 -26.25 -7.56 6.53
CA PHE A 407 -26.68 -7.63 5.16
C PHE A 407 -26.29 -6.32 4.48
N VAL A 408 -25.68 -6.42 3.31
CA VAL A 408 -25.21 -5.29 2.52
C VAL A 408 -25.71 -5.45 1.11
N MET A 409 -26.24 -4.38 0.54
CA MET A 409 -26.44 -4.30 -0.91
C MET A 409 -25.98 -2.95 -1.41
N GLY A 410 -25.40 -2.90 -2.59
CA GLY A 410 -24.89 -1.65 -3.13
C GLY A 410 -24.49 -1.72 -4.58
N MET A 411 -23.92 -0.60 -5.03
CA MET A 411 -23.47 -0.41 -6.39
C MET A 411 -22.11 0.26 -6.39
N VAL A 412 -21.22 -0.21 -7.27
CA VAL A 412 -19.93 0.41 -7.57
C VAL A 412 -19.95 0.92 -8.99
N HIS A 413 -19.56 2.18 -9.19
CA HIS A 413 -19.35 2.78 -10.50
C HIS A 413 -17.89 3.20 -10.66
N TYR A 414 -17.21 2.70 -11.69
CA TYR A 414 -15.81 3.00 -12.03
C TYR A 414 -15.76 4.05 -13.13
N PHE A 415 -14.77 4.96 -13.07
CA PHE A 415 -14.54 6.00 -14.07
C PHE A 415 -13.05 6.21 -14.35
#